data_AF-A0A1G2W3B3-F1
#
_entry.id   AF-A0A1G2W3B3-F1
#
_cell.length_a   1.000
_cell.length_b   1.000
_cell.length_c   1.000
_cell.angle_alpha   90.00
_cell.angle_beta   90.00
_cell.angle_gamma   90.00
#
_symmetry.space_group_name_H-M   'P 1'
#
loop_
_entity.id
_entity.type
_entity.pdbx_description
1 polymer ?
#
loop_
_entity_poly.entity_id
_entity_poly.type
_entity_poly.pdbx_seq_one_letter_code
_entity_poly.pdbx_strand_id
1 'polypeptide(L)'
;MLFRETEYARPTPTQYALLGEAVVDWSIIDLLVESLLARLVRAPDFPMLAITKRLGADARNAALQALAEMHEQRYGGRALPSEAVAKVALIRKRLEALKPFRNRVAHWIWMRQSDDALFGTPMVGRVPKRGRDEGMVMTNAELRAHLDELPSLAALIEAALQALPEVDERSLLS
;
A
#
# COMPACT_ATOMS: atom_id res chain seq x y z
N MET A 1 14.04 -34.66 -3.74
CA MET A 1 14.60 -33.54 -2.97
C MET A 1 13.49 -32.54 -2.77
N LEU A 2 13.01 -32.38 -1.54
CA LEU A 2 11.98 -31.38 -1.25
C LEU A 2 12.63 -30.00 -1.38
N PHE A 3 11.93 -29.04 -1.97
CA PHE A 3 12.43 -27.67 -2.15
C PHE A 3 12.92 -27.05 -0.82
N ARG A 4 12.52 -27.57 0.34
CA ARG A 4 12.91 -27.12 1.67
C ARG A 4 14.30 -27.57 2.15
N GLU A 5 15.01 -28.41 1.39
CA GLU A 5 16.23 -29.11 1.84
C GLU A 5 17.55 -28.48 1.35
N THR A 6 17.50 -27.42 0.53
CA THR A 6 18.70 -26.67 0.12
C THR A 6 18.87 -25.42 0.99
N GLU A 7 20.12 -25.08 1.34
CA GLU A 7 20.46 -23.89 2.15
C GLU A 7 20.05 -22.54 1.49
N TYR A 8 19.78 -22.57 0.19
CA TYR A 8 19.35 -21.42 -0.63
C TYR A 8 17.81 -21.36 -0.81
N ALA A 9 17.07 -22.38 -0.39
CA ALA A 9 15.62 -22.38 -0.55
C ALA A 9 14.89 -21.40 0.34
N ARG A 10 15.52 -20.94 1.43
CA ARG A 10 14.89 -20.09 2.45
C ARG A 10 15.65 -18.79 2.60
N PRO A 11 14.95 -17.65 2.62
CA PRO A 11 15.51 -16.38 3.09
C PRO A 11 16.25 -16.51 4.42
N THR A 12 17.28 -15.69 4.61
CA THR A 12 17.93 -15.53 5.91
C THR A 12 16.99 -14.87 6.92
N PRO A 13 17.27 -14.94 8.25
CA PRO A 13 16.49 -14.19 9.24
C PRO A 13 16.38 -12.69 8.93
N THR A 14 17.47 -12.07 8.44
CA THR A 14 17.48 -10.66 8.00
C THR A 14 16.53 -10.43 6.83
N GLN A 15 16.56 -11.29 5.82
CA GLN A 15 15.68 -11.20 4.66
C GLN A 15 14.21 -11.43 5.05
N TYR A 16 13.92 -12.35 5.97
CA TYR A 16 12.58 -12.52 6.52
C TYR A 16 12.11 -11.27 7.26
N ALA A 17 12.97 -10.63 8.05
CA ALA A 17 12.64 -9.40 8.75
C ALA A 17 12.31 -8.28 7.75
N LEU A 18 13.11 -8.09 6.70
CA LEU A 18 12.87 -7.08 5.67
C LEU A 18 11.55 -7.32 4.91
N LEU A 19 11.28 -8.56 4.50
CA LEU A 19 10.01 -8.90 3.83
C LEU A 19 8.82 -8.73 4.77
N GLY A 20 8.96 -9.10 6.04
CA GLY A 20 7.93 -8.94 7.06
C GLY A 20 7.61 -7.47 7.34
N GLU A 21 8.65 -6.64 7.49
CA GLU A 21 8.53 -5.19 7.62
C GLU A 21 7.76 -4.58 6.44
N ALA A 22 8.10 -4.97 5.20
CA ALA A 22 7.38 -4.52 4.02
C ALA A 22 5.87 -4.83 4.09
N VAL A 23 5.51 -6.06 4.50
CA VAL A 23 4.11 -6.48 4.61
C VAL A 23 3.37 -5.70 5.69
N VAL A 24 4.00 -5.49 6.85
CA VAL A 24 3.40 -4.75 7.97
C VAL A 24 3.19 -3.28 7.60
N ASP A 25 4.22 -2.61 7.07
CA ASP A 25 4.15 -1.20 6.69
C ASP A 25 3.10 -0.95 5.60
N TRP A 26 3.01 -1.84 4.62
CA TRP A 26 1.94 -1.75 3.61
C TRP A 26 0.55 -1.96 4.19
N SER A 27 0.41 -2.82 5.20
CA SER A 27 -0.89 -3.02 5.87
C SER A 27 -1.32 -1.77 6.65
N ILE A 28 -0.36 -1.06 7.26
CA ILE A 28 -0.61 0.25 7.89
C ILE A 28 -1.02 1.27 6.83
N ILE A 29 -0.29 1.39 5.72
CA ILE A 29 -0.63 2.30 4.63
C ILE A 29 -2.04 2.01 4.08
N ASP A 30 -2.39 0.73 3.87
CA ASP A 30 -3.71 0.34 3.40
C ASP A 30 -4.81 0.79 4.38
N LEU A 31 -4.62 0.59 5.68
CA LEU A 31 -5.57 1.05 6.71
C LEU A 31 -5.70 2.58 6.71
N LEU A 32 -4.58 3.30 6.63
CA LEU A 32 -4.58 4.78 6.58
C LEU A 32 -5.30 5.31 5.34
N VAL A 33 -5.15 4.64 4.18
CA VAL A 33 -5.89 4.97 2.97
C VAL A 33 -7.40 4.74 3.15
N GLU A 34 -7.80 3.68 3.86
CA GLU A 34 -9.20 3.41 4.18
C GLU A 34 -9.80 4.48 5.09
N SER A 35 -9.09 4.89 6.14
CA SER A 35 -9.48 6.05 6.97
C SER A 35 -9.55 7.33 6.14
N LEU A 36 -8.62 7.55 5.21
CA LEU A 36 -8.63 8.76 4.37
C LEU A 36 -9.88 8.80 3.48
N LEU A 37 -10.28 7.65 2.93
CA LEU A 37 -11.55 7.53 2.19
C LEU A 37 -12.75 7.87 3.09
N ALA A 38 -12.77 7.39 4.33
CA ALA A 38 -13.83 7.69 5.30
C ALA A 38 -13.94 9.20 5.59
N ARG A 39 -12.80 9.87 5.83
CA ARG A 39 -12.75 11.33 6.02
C ARG A 39 -13.27 12.09 4.80
N LEU A 40 -12.89 11.67 3.60
CA LEU A 40 -13.35 12.30 2.37
C LEU A 40 -14.87 12.15 2.16
N VAL A 41 -15.50 11.06 2.58
CA VAL A 41 -16.97 10.91 2.52
C VAL A 41 -17.70 11.40 3.78
N ARG A 42 -16.96 11.88 4.79
CA ARG A 42 -17.48 12.27 6.11
C ARG A 42 -18.29 11.16 6.77
N ALA A 43 -17.73 9.95 6.78
CA ALA A 43 -18.28 8.81 7.49
C ALA A 43 -17.35 8.38 8.64
N PRO A 44 -17.87 7.73 9.69
CA PRO A 44 -17.02 7.05 10.65
C PRO A 44 -16.20 5.94 10.01
N ASP A 45 -14.99 5.71 10.53
CA ASP A 45 -14.01 4.81 9.95
C ASP A 45 -14.51 3.36 9.89
N PHE A 46 -15.13 2.84 10.96
CA PHE A 46 -15.48 1.41 11.05
C PHE A 46 -16.59 0.97 10.08
N PRO A 47 -17.73 1.69 9.92
CA PRO A 47 -18.69 1.43 8.86
C PRO A 47 -18.07 1.56 7.46
N MET A 48 -17.18 2.54 7.27
CA MET A 48 -16.53 2.72 5.98
C MET A 48 -15.57 1.57 5.65
N LEU A 49 -14.85 1.06 6.65
CA LEU A 49 -13.97 -0.12 6.55
C LEU A 49 -14.73 -1.34 6.01
N ALA A 50 -15.98 -1.55 6.43
CA ALA A 50 -16.81 -2.65 5.96
C ALA A 50 -17.08 -2.57 4.44
N ILE A 51 -17.08 -1.36 3.88
CA ILE A 51 -17.25 -1.08 2.45
C ILE A 51 -15.90 -1.15 1.73
N THR A 52 -14.89 -0.44 2.23
CA THR A 52 -13.59 -0.27 1.56
C THR A 52 -12.72 -1.52 1.57
N LYS A 53 -12.88 -2.42 2.55
CA LYS A 53 -12.12 -3.69 2.61
C LYS A 53 -12.34 -4.60 1.41
N ARG A 54 -13.43 -4.39 0.66
CA ARG A 54 -13.76 -5.15 -0.57
C ARG A 54 -13.10 -4.55 -1.81
N LEU A 55 -12.48 -3.38 -1.69
CA LEU A 55 -11.81 -2.70 -2.79
C LEU A 55 -10.35 -3.14 -2.86
N GLY A 56 -9.89 -3.48 -4.07
CA GLY A 56 -8.45 -3.62 -4.32
C GLY A 56 -7.74 -2.27 -4.26
N ALA A 57 -6.40 -2.29 -4.17
CA ALA A 57 -5.58 -1.08 -4.09
C ALA A 57 -5.89 -0.06 -5.21
N ASP A 58 -6.08 -0.53 -6.44
CA ASP A 58 -6.40 0.32 -7.60
C ASP A 58 -7.75 1.00 -7.47
N ALA A 59 -8.75 0.27 -6.99
CA ALA A 59 -10.08 0.79 -6.76
C ALA A 59 -10.07 1.82 -5.61
N ARG A 60 -9.30 1.59 -4.54
CA ARG A 60 -9.11 2.57 -3.47
C ARG A 60 -8.43 3.84 -4.00
N ASN A 61 -7.39 3.71 -4.81
CA ASN A 61 -6.68 4.85 -5.38
C ASN A 61 -7.53 5.65 -6.39
N ALA A 62 -8.39 4.97 -7.14
CA ALA A 62 -9.38 5.61 -8.00
C ALA A 62 -10.48 6.32 -7.18
N ALA A 63 -10.95 5.73 -6.09
CA ALA A 63 -11.92 6.34 -5.20
C ALA A 63 -11.37 7.62 -4.54
N LEU A 64 -10.10 7.62 -4.12
CA LEU A 64 -9.42 8.83 -3.63
C LEU A 64 -9.48 9.96 -4.66
N GLN A 65 -9.28 9.66 -5.95
CA GLN A 65 -9.37 10.67 -7.00
C GLN A 65 -10.78 11.21 -7.15
N ALA A 66 -11.75 10.31 -7.32
CA ALA A 66 -13.12 10.70 -7.58
C ALA A 66 -13.69 11.56 -6.44
N LEU A 67 -13.34 11.24 -5.20
CA LEU A 67 -13.74 12.02 -4.03
C LEU A 67 -13.04 13.38 -3.98
N ALA A 68 -11.73 13.44 -4.25
CA ALA A 68 -11.01 14.72 -4.30
C ALA A 68 -11.57 15.65 -5.39
N GLU A 69 -11.79 15.13 -6.60
CA GLU A 69 -12.42 15.85 -7.71
C GLU A 69 -13.83 16.32 -7.34
N MET A 70 -14.63 15.48 -6.68
CA MET A 70 -15.95 15.86 -6.21
C MET A 70 -15.86 17.03 -5.22
N HIS A 71 -14.94 17.01 -4.25
CA HIS A 71 -14.77 18.11 -3.30
C HIS A 71 -14.37 19.43 -3.96
N GLU A 72 -13.47 19.36 -4.94
CA GLU A 72 -13.05 20.52 -5.72
C GLU A 72 -14.20 21.05 -6.59
N GLN A 73 -14.78 20.21 -7.44
CA GLN A 73 -15.73 20.63 -8.47
C GLN A 73 -17.12 20.93 -7.92
N ARG A 74 -17.63 20.11 -6.98
CA ARG A 74 -19.00 20.23 -6.47
C ARG A 74 -19.10 21.16 -5.27
N TYR A 75 -18.19 21.01 -4.32
CA TYR A 75 -18.25 21.75 -3.05
C TYR A 75 -17.38 23.00 -3.05
N GLY A 76 -16.41 23.13 -3.95
CA GLY A 76 -15.56 24.32 -4.08
C GLY A 76 -14.76 24.61 -2.82
N GLY A 77 -14.25 23.56 -2.16
CA GLY A 77 -13.47 23.70 -0.92
C GLY A 77 -14.27 24.10 0.32
N ARG A 78 -15.61 24.15 0.26
CA ARG A 78 -16.46 24.52 1.40
C ARG A 78 -16.72 23.37 2.38
N ALA A 79 -16.66 22.13 1.90
CA ALA A 79 -16.93 20.95 2.72
C ALA A 79 -15.69 20.46 3.48
N LEU A 80 -14.52 20.56 2.85
CA LEU A 80 -13.22 20.13 3.38
C LEU A 80 -12.15 21.15 2.98
N PRO A 81 -11.07 21.32 3.79
CA PRO A 81 -9.98 22.23 3.45
C PRO A 81 -9.32 21.87 2.11
N SER A 82 -9.26 22.83 1.17
CA SER A 82 -8.70 22.60 -0.17
C SER A 82 -7.25 22.10 -0.15
N GLU A 83 -6.45 22.56 0.81
CA GLU A 83 -5.06 22.09 0.97
C GLU A 83 -5.01 20.59 1.35
N ALA A 84 -5.89 20.16 2.25
CA ALA A 84 -5.97 18.75 2.66
C ALA A 84 -6.44 17.87 1.49
N VAL A 85 -7.41 18.35 0.70
CA VAL A 85 -7.87 17.68 -0.52
C VAL A 85 -6.74 17.63 -1.57
N ALA A 86 -5.96 18.69 -1.73
CA ALA A 86 -4.83 18.72 -2.67
C ALA A 86 -3.72 17.72 -2.28
N LYS A 87 -3.50 17.48 -0.99
CA LYS A 87 -2.56 16.44 -0.51
C LYS A 87 -2.95 15.03 -0.99
N VAL A 88 -4.22 14.77 -1.25
CA VAL A 88 -4.69 13.49 -1.80
C VAL A 88 -4.02 13.19 -3.14
N ALA A 89 -3.89 14.17 -4.03
CA ALA A 89 -3.24 13.96 -5.33
C ALA A 89 -1.76 13.50 -5.19
N LEU A 90 -1.04 14.08 -4.22
CA LEU A 90 0.33 13.68 -3.91
C LEU A 90 0.39 12.26 -3.35
N ILE A 91 -0.48 11.93 -2.38
CA ILE A 91 -0.60 10.59 -1.80
C ILE A 91 -0.84 9.55 -2.91
N ARG A 92 -1.82 9.80 -3.78
CA ARG A 92 -2.15 8.91 -4.90
C ARG A 92 -0.97 8.66 -5.83
N LYS A 93 -0.22 9.72 -6.18
CA LYS A 93 0.97 9.59 -7.03
C LYS A 93 2.03 8.70 -6.38
N ARG A 94 2.23 8.84 -5.07
CA ARG A 94 3.19 8.00 -4.32
C ARG A 94 2.72 6.55 -4.20
N LEU A 95 1.42 6.32 -3.97
CA LEU A 95 0.84 4.98 -3.96
C LEU A 95 1.06 4.26 -5.30
N GLU A 96 0.80 4.94 -6.43
CA GLU A 96 1.06 4.35 -7.77
C GLU A 96 2.55 4.07 -8.02
N ALA A 97 3.44 4.96 -7.58
CA ALA A 97 4.88 4.77 -7.75
C ALA A 97 5.40 3.55 -6.96
N LEU A 98 4.87 3.32 -5.77
CA LEU A 98 5.31 2.26 -4.86
C LEU A 98 4.57 0.92 -5.06
N LYS A 99 3.41 0.93 -5.73
CA LYS A 99 2.59 -0.26 -6.03
C LYS A 99 3.34 -1.40 -6.70
N PRO A 100 4.22 -1.20 -7.71
CA PRO A 100 4.97 -2.30 -8.31
C PRO A 100 5.82 -3.06 -7.29
N PHE A 101 6.45 -2.34 -6.36
CA PHE A 101 7.22 -2.94 -5.29
C PHE A 101 6.33 -3.73 -4.32
N ARG A 102 5.21 -3.15 -3.84
CA ARG A 102 4.21 -3.84 -3.02
C ARG A 102 3.77 -5.17 -3.65
N ASN A 103 3.42 -5.13 -4.93
CA ASN A 103 2.90 -6.30 -5.64
C ASN A 103 3.97 -7.39 -5.78
N ARG A 104 5.24 -7.02 -5.96
CA ARG A 104 6.34 -7.98 -5.98
C ARG A 104 6.52 -8.64 -4.61
N VAL A 105 6.56 -7.85 -3.53
CA VAL A 105 6.65 -8.40 -2.17
C VAL A 105 5.51 -9.38 -1.88
N ALA A 106 4.26 -9.01 -2.22
CA ALA A 106 3.08 -9.79 -1.86
C ALA A 106 2.81 -11.03 -2.72
N HIS A 107 3.21 -11.03 -4.00
CA HIS A 107 2.77 -12.07 -4.96
C HIS A 107 3.91 -12.92 -5.52
N TRP A 108 5.16 -12.62 -5.17
CA TRP A 108 6.31 -13.39 -5.63
C TRP A 108 6.74 -14.43 -4.60
N ILE A 109 7.28 -15.53 -5.11
CA ILE A 109 7.98 -16.51 -4.27
C ILE A 109 9.41 -16.01 -4.09
N TRP A 110 9.76 -15.70 -2.85
CA TRP A 110 11.09 -15.23 -2.48
C TRP A 110 11.95 -16.37 -1.95
N MET A 111 13.15 -16.48 -2.51
CA MET A 111 14.17 -17.46 -2.16
C MET A 111 15.50 -16.77 -1.94
N ARG A 112 16.42 -17.41 -1.22
CA ARG A 112 17.76 -16.88 -0.99
C ARG A 112 18.63 -17.17 -2.22
N GLN A 113 19.25 -16.15 -2.76
CA GLN A 113 20.33 -16.32 -3.73
C GLN A 113 21.69 -16.29 -3.04
N SER A 114 21.85 -15.39 -2.06
CA SER A 114 23.00 -15.28 -1.16
C SER A 114 22.53 -14.68 0.18
N ASP A 115 23.43 -14.52 1.16
CA ASP A 115 23.10 -13.80 2.40
C ASP A 115 22.70 -12.33 2.17
N ASP A 116 23.15 -11.75 1.07
CA ASP A 116 22.89 -10.35 0.72
C ASP A 116 21.81 -10.18 -0.36
N ALA A 117 21.35 -11.25 -1.00
CA ALA A 117 20.41 -11.17 -2.12
C ALA A 117 19.30 -12.21 -2.09
N LEU A 118 18.10 -11.75 -2.43
CA LEU A 118 16.92 -12.55 -2.69
C LEU A 118 16.73 -12.73 -4.19
N PHE A 119 16.35 -13.95 -4.58
CA PHE A 119 15.78 -14.21 -5.89
C PHE A 119 14.26 -14.36 -5.75
N GLY A 120 13.52 -13.59 -6.52
CA GLY A 120 12.08 -13.62 -6.58
C GLY A 120 11.60 -14.13 -7.94
N THR A 121 10.57 -14.97 -7.95
CA THR A 121 9.87 -15.35 -9.18
C THR A 121 8.37 -15.16 -8.99
N PRO A 122 7.64 -14.64 -9.99
CA PRO A 122 6.21 -14.48 -9.87
C PRO A 122 5.52 -15.85 -9.77
N MET A 123 4.48 -15.95 -8.93
CA MET A 123 3.57 -17.09 -9.00
C MET A 123 2.73 -17.01 -10.29
N VAL A 124 3.22 -17.58 -11.38
CA VAL A 124 2.47 -17.63 -12.64
C VAL A 124 1.65 -18.92 -12.72
N GLY A 125 0.32 -18.80 -12.58
CA GLY A 125 -0.62 -19.88 -12.93
C GLY A 125 -1.00 -19.93 -14.42
N ARG A 126 -0.33 -19.12 -15.26
CA ARG A 126 -0.60 -18.96 -16.70
C ARG A 126 0.69 -19.20 -17.49
N VAL A 127 0.57 -19.71 -18.71
CA VAL A 127 1.71 -19.89 -19.61
C VAL A 127 2.37 -18.52 -19.86
N PRO A 128 3.68 -18.35 -19.56
CA PRO A 128 4.37 -17.10 -19.79
C PRO A 128 4.26 -16.70 -21.27
N LYS A 129 3.82 -15.47 -21.54
CA LYS A 129 3.95 -14.90 -22.89
C LYS A 129 5.43 -14.55 -23.08
N ARG A 130 6.06 -15.01 -24.17
CA ARG A 130 7.48 -14.79 -24.50
C ARG A 130 7.94 -13.38 -24.08
N GLY A 131 8.91 -13.31 -23.16
CA GLY A 131 9.58 -12.07 -22.76
C GLY A 131 8.94 -11.26 -21.64
N ARG A 132 7.92 -11.77 -20.92
CA ARG A 132 7.45 -11.16 -19.67
C ARG A 132 7.49 -12.17 -18.53
N ASP A 133 8.05 -11.71 -17.42
CA ASP A 133 8.19 -12.39 -16.12
C ASP A 133 9.42 -13.30 -15.98
N GLU A 134 10.60 -12.74 -16.25
CA GLU A 134 11.85 -13.29 -15.75
C GLU A 134 11.96 -13.00 -14.24
N GLY A 135 12.54 -13.94 -13.49
CA GLY A 135 12.80 -13.74 -12.06
C GLY A 135 13.68 -12.51 -11.82
N MET A 136 13.60 -11.95 -10.63
CA MET A 136 14.35 -10.75 -10.23
C MET A 136 15.28 -11.09 -9.09
N VAL A 137 16.45 -10.48 -9.09
CA VAL A 137 17.34 -10.46 -7.94
C VAL A 137 17.19 -9.11 -7.26
N MET A 138 17.11 -9.11 -5.93
CA MET A 138 17.07 -7.91 -5.11
C MET A 138 17.99 -8.08 -3.91
N THR A 139 18.89 -7.13 -3.71
CA THR A 139 19.77 -7.09 -2.55
C THR A 139 19.01 -6.65 -1.29
N ASN A 140 19.55 -6.99 -0.12
CA ASN A 140 19.02 -6.50 1.16
C ASN A 140 19.01 -4.95 1.20
N ALA A 141 20.02 -4.31 0.59
CA ALA A 141 20.13 -2.87 0.50
C ALA A 141 19.04 -2.24 -0.39
N GLU A 142 18.76 -2.83 -1.56
CA GLU A 142 17.66 -2.38 -2.43
C GLU A 142 16.30 -2.56 -1.77
N LEU A 143 16.10 -3.69 -1.08
CA LEU A 143 14.87 -3.94 -0.32
C LEU A 143 14.70 -2.90 0.79
N ARG A 144 15.77 -2.59 1.55
CA ARG A 144 15.78 -1.55 2.58
C ARG A 144 15.48 -0.16 2.00
N ALA A 145 16.09 0.20 0.88
CA ALA A 145 15.85 1.51 0.25
C ALA A 145 14.38 1.72 -0.11
N HIS A 146 13.68 0.67 -0.55
CA HIS A 146 12.23 0.74 -0.78
C HIS A 146 11.41 0.85 0.51
N LEU A 147 11.83 0.15 1.58
CA LEU A 147 11.18 0.22 2.89
C LEU A 147 11.27 1.63 3.47
N ASP A 148 12.40 2.30 3.32
CA ASP A 148 12.63 3.64 3.87
C ASP A 148 11.67 4.69 3.27
N GLU A 149 11.05 4.41 2.11
CA GLU A 149 10.02 5.26 1.52
C GLU A 149 8.66 5.15 2.23
N LEU A 150 8.33 3.99 2.83
CA LEU A 150 7.00 3.69 3.36
C LEU A 150 6.63 4.55 4.58
N PRO A 151 7.49 4.75 5.60
CA PRO A 151 7.18 5.61 6.74
C PRO A 151 6.85 7.05 6.32
N SER A 152 7.56 7.58 5.31
CA SER A 152 7.31 8.92 4.81
C SER A 152 5.99 9.03 4.04
N LEU A 153 5.49 7.95 3.44
CA LEU A 153 4.15 7.90 2.85
C LEU A 153 3.08 7.82 3.94
N ALA A 154 3.28 6.97 4.95
CA ALA A 154 2.38 6.87 6.10
C ALA A 154 2.22 8.24 6.79
N ALA A 155 3.32 8.92 7.10
CA ALA A 155 3.31 10.26 7.71
C ALA A 155 2.59 11.30 6.85
N LEU A 156 2.70 11.21 5.51
CA LEU A 156 1.96 12.09 4.60
C LEU A 156 0.45 11.85 4.68
N ILE A 157 0.01 10.59 4.77
CA ILE A 157 -1.40 10.23 4.89
C ILE A 157 -1.94 10.68 6.26
N GLU A 158 -1.20 10.43 7.34
CA GLU A 158 -1.55 10.88 8.69
C GLU A 158 -1.69 12.40 8.77
N ALA A 159 -0.78 13.16 8.16
CA ALA A 159 -0.88 14.61 8.09
C ALA A 159 -2.14 15.08 7.32
N ALA A 160 -2.55 14.33 6.28
CA ALA A 160 -3.80 14.61 5.58
C ALA A 160 -5.02 14.28 6.46
N LEU A 161 -5.00 13.16 7.19
CA LEU A 161 -6.05 12.76 8.12
C LEU A 161 -6.25 13.78 9.25
N GLN A 162 -5.16 14.27 9.83
CA GLN A 162 -5.20 15.30 10.88
C GLN A 162 -5.80 16.64 10.38
N ALA A 163 -5.65 16.94 9.09
CA ALA A 163 -6.21 18.14 8.48
C ALA A 163 -7.69 18.00 8.07
N LEU A 164 -8.24 16.78 8.10
CA LEU A 164 -9.63 16.50 7.72
C LEU A 164 -10.50 16.23 8.95
N PRO A 165 -11.74 16.76 8.99
CA PRO A 165 -12.64 16.56 10.12
C PRO A 165 -12.99 15.08 10.28
N GLU A 166 -12.91 14.59 11.51
CA GLU A 166 -13.36 13.26 11.91
C GLU A 166 -14.88 13.23 12.09
N VAL A 167 -15.49 12.08 11.84
CA VAL A 167 -16.88 11.80 12.23
C VAL A 167 -16.86 10.71 13.28
N ASP A 168 -17.20 11.07 14.53
CA ASP A 168 -17.24 10.13 15.66
C ASP A 168 -18.31 9.07 15.42
N GLU A 169 -17.92 7.79 15.45
CA GLU A 169 -18.84 6.65 15.32
C GLU A 169 -19.95 6.66 16.37
N ARG A 170 -19.66 7.19 17.57
CA ARG A 170 -20.66 7.29 18.65
C ARG A 170 -21.85 8.15 18.27
N SER A 171 -21.70 9.05 17.29
CA SER A 171 -22.82 9.82 16.74
C SER A 171 -23.87 8.98 16.01
N LEU A 172 -23.59 7.71 15.70
CA LEU A 172 -24.52 6.78 15.05
C LEU A 172 -25.33 5.92 16.05
N LEU A 173 -24.95 5.92 17.33
CA LEU A 173 -25.54 5.05 18.35
C LEU A 173 -26.63 5.75 19.19
N SER A 174 -27.00 6.97 18.82
CA SER A 174 -28.01 7.82 19.47
C SER A 174 -29.44 7.52 19.02
#